data_AF-A0A965LAG6-F1
#
_entry.id   AF-A0A965LAG6-F1
#
_cell.length_a   1.000
_cell.length_b   1.000
_cell.length_c   1.000
_cell.angle_alpha   90.00
_cell.angle_beta   90.00
_cell.angle_gamma   90.00
#
_symmetry.space_group_name_H-M   'P 1'
#
loop_
_entity.id
_entity.type
_entity.pdbx_description
1 polymer ?
#
loop_
_entity_poly.entity_id
_entity_poly.type
_entity_poly.pdbx_seq_one_letter_code
_entity_poly.pdbx_strand_id
1 'polypeptide(L)'
;MTNHKLCQFIVKKYINKNINWPREIKIAQKLIKKLKEFEFWENLQDLKSSPPSLAWFLKPEGKAFLLKEYEKFKLNLKIEIVKLEKNKVQDDKKICQKPKTLLEFIRYGKKT
;
A
#
# COMPACT_ATOMS: atom_id res chain seq x y z
N MET A 1 0.82 14.96 18.70
CA MET A 1 1.60 15.88 17.84
C MET A 1 0.87 17.22 17.73
N THR A 2 1.55 18.37 17.68
CA THR A 2 0.86 19.67 17.54
C THR A 2 0.44 19.93 16.08
N ASN A 3 -0.67 20.65 15.86
CA ASN A 3 -1.18 20.98 14.52
C ASN A 3 -0.11 21.67 13.65
N HIS A 4 0.71 22.51 14.24
CA HIS A 4 1.80 23.19 13.54
C HIS A 4 2.89 22.23 13.04
N LYS A 5 3.29 21.26 13.89
CA LYS A 5 4.26 20.23 13.49
C LYS A 5 3.70 19.33 12.37
N LEU A 6 2.41 19.02 12.41
CA LEU A 6 1.73 18.28 11.34
C LEU A 6 1.71 19.07 10.02
N CYS A 7 1.41 20.38 10.06
CA CYS A 7 1.49 21.22 8.87
C CYS A 7 2.90 21.19 8.24
N GLN A 8 3.92 21.37 9.07
CA GLN A 8 5.31 21.35 8.62
C GLN A 8 5.70 19.99 8.02
N PHE A 9 5.25 18.90 8.62
CA PHE A 9 5.47 17.55 8.12
C PHE A 9 4.87 17.37 6.71
N ILE A 10 3.60 17.71 6.53
CA ILE A 10 2.91 17.58 5.23
C ILE A 10 3.63 18.40 4.15
N VAL A 11 4.00 19.65 4.46
CA VAL A 11 4.71 20.51 3.50
C VAL A 11 6.04 19.87 3.07
N LYS A 12 6.83 19.39 4.03
CA LYS A 12 8.13 18.74 3.74
C LYS A 12 7.98 17.43 2.97
N LYS A 13 6.90 16.68 3.18
CA LYS A 13 6.67 15.40 2.51
C LYS A 13 6.40 15.58 1.01
N TYR A 14 5.65 16.61 0.63
CA TYR A 14 5.19 16.77 -0.76
C TYR A 14 5.93 17.84 -1.56
N ILE A 15 6.66 18.76 -0.92
CA ILE A 15 7.36 19.85 -1.60
C ILE A 15 8.83 19.84 -1.22
N ASN A 16 9.67 19.51 -2.19
CA ASN A 16 11.11 19.34 -1.97
C ASN A 16 11.94 20.56 -2.39
N LYS A 17 11.38 21.50 -3.18
CA LYS A 17 12.10 22.65 -3.75
C LYS A 17 11.27 23.93 -3.66
N ASN A 18 11.93 25.07 -3.43
CA ASN A 18 11.35 26.43 -3.44
C ASN A 18 10.05 26.58 -2.63
N ILE A 19 10.06 26.13 -1.37
CA ILE A 19 8.88 26.13 -0.50
C ILE A 19 8.51 27.57 -0.11
N ASN A 20 7.33 28.02 -0.54
CA ASN A 20 6.70 29.23 0.00
C ASN A 20 6.00 28.89 1.33
N TRP A 21 6.76 28.89 2.43
CA TRP A 21 6.30 28.46 3.74
C TRP A 21 4.97 29.11 4.19
N PRO A 22 4.78 30.44 4.15
CA PRO A 22 3.53 31.05 4.59
C PRO A 22 2.31 30.56 3.81
N ARG A 23 2.44 30.40 2.49
CA ARG A 23 1.35 29.95 1.62
C ARG A 23 1.01 28.49 1.87
N GLU A 24 2.03 27.64 1.89
CA GLU A 24 1.84 26.19 2.00
C GLU A 24 1.33 25.78 3.39
N ILE A 25 1.80 26.45 4.45
CA ILE A 25 1.28 26.23 5.81
C ILE A 25 -0.20 26.60 5.91
N LYS A 26 -0.66 27.70 5.29
CA LYS A 26 -2.09 28.05 5.26
C LYS A 26 -2.92 26.98 4.54
N ILE A 27 -2.39 26.38 3.48
CA ILE A 27 -3.06 25.29 2.76
C ILE A 27 -3.09 24.03 3.62
N ALA A 28 -1.95 23.64 4.22
CA ALA A 28 -1.85 22.49 5.11
C ALA A 28 -2.82 22.62 6.31
N GLN A 29 -2.94 23.80 6.91
CA GLN A 29 -3.92 24.09 7.95
C GLN A 29 -5.36 23.83 7.49
N LYS A 30 -5.70 24.21 6.24
CA LYS A 30 -7.03 23.92 5.68
C LYS A 30 -7.26 22.42 5.46
N LEU A 31 -6.23 21.68 5.06
CA LEU A 31 -6.30 20.23 4.87
C LEU A 31 -6.46 19.50 6.21
N ILE A 32 -5.66 19.87 7.21
CA ILE A 32 -5.70 19.28 8.56
C ILE A 32 -7.03 19.54 9.26
N LYS A 33 -7.71 20.67 8.98
CA LYS A 33 -9.07 20.89 9.51
C LYS A 33 -10.05 19.78 9.12
N LYS A 34 -9.87 19.18 7.93
CA LYS A 34 -10.70 18.06 7.45
C LYS A 34 -10.14 16.70 7.87
N LEU A 35 -8.82 16.53 7.81
CA LEU A 35 -8.14 15.26 8.05
C LEU A 35 -7.04 15.47 9.10
N LYS A 36 -7.37 15.26 10.38
CA LYS A 36 -6.49 15.57 11.52
C LYS A 36 -5.51 14.44 11.88
N GLU A 37 -5.77 13.23 11.40
CA GLU A 37 -5.03 12.04 11.78
C GLU A 37 -3.61 12.08 11.21
N PHE A 38 -2.61 12.05 12.08
CA PHE A 38 -1.20 12.04 11.67
C PHE A 38 -0.86 10.77 10.90
N GLU A 39 -1.29 9.62 11.41
CA GLU A 39 -1.05 8.29 10.81
C GLU A 39 -1.54 8.22 9.36
N PHE A 40 -2.65 8.91 9.05
CA PHE A 40 -3.12 9.02 7.67
C PHE A 40 -2.09 9.71 6.77
N TRP A 41 -1.58 10.89 7.17
CA TRP A 41 -0.60 11.64 6.38
C TRP A 41 0.77 10.96 6.32
N GLU A 42 1.15 10.24 7.37
CA GLU A 42 2.37 9.44 7.42
C GLU A 42 2.30 8.27 6.44
N ASN A 43 1.19 7.52 6.46
CA ASN A 43 0.98 6.34 5.60
C ASN A 43 0.48 6.69 4.18
N LEU A 44 0.12 7.95 3.91
CA LEU A 44 -0.34 8.36 2.59
C LEU A 44 0.76 8.09 1.56
N GLN A 45 0.40 7.39 0.49
CA GLN A 45 1.33 7.02 -0.57
C GLN A 45 1.96 8.27 -1.20
N ASP A 46 3.25 8.19 -1.50
CA ASP A 46 3.96 9.27 -2.16
C ASP A 46 3.43 9.46 -3.58
N LEU A 47 3.26 10.73 -3.96
CA LEU A 47 2.87 11.09 -5.32
C LEU A 47 4.06 10.79 -6.25
N LYS A 48 3.82 10.08 -7.36
CA LYS A 48 4.84 9.78 -8.39
C LYS A 48 5.61 11.02 -8.85
N SER A 49 4.95 12.17 -8.82
CA SER A 49 5.56 13.48 -9.03
C SER A 49 5.12 14.39 -7.90
N SER A 50 6.09 14.91 -7.14
CA SER A 50 5.85 15.91 -6.10
C SER A 50 5.22 17.15 -6.73
N PRO A 51 3.99 17.53 -6.36
CA PRO A 51 3.34 18.69 -6.93
C PRO A 51 4.10 19.97 -6.53
N PRO A 52 4.04 21.02 -7.34
CA PRO A 52 4.71 22.28 -7.02
C PRO A 52 4.11 22.99 -5.79
N SER A 53 2.89 22.60 -5.37
CA SER A 53 2.18 23.17 -4.22
C SER A 53 1.15 22.18 -3.66
N LEU A 54 0.88 22.25 -2.36
CA LEU A 54 -0.21 21.52 -1.71
C LEU A 54 -1.59 21.96 -2.21
N ALA A 55 -1.68 23.06 -2.97
CA ALA A 55 -2.91 23.50 -3.61
C ALA A 55 -3.52 22.42 -4.53
N TRP A 56 -2.72 21.47 -5.03
CA TRP A 56 -3.22 20.34 -5.80
C TRP A 56 -4.26 19.52 -5.02
N PHE A 57 -4.05 19.31 -3.72
CA PHE A 57 -5.01 18.61 -2.84
C PHE A 57 -6.35 19.34 -2.67
N LEU A 58 -6.41 20.64 -3.01
CA LEU A 58 -7.65 21.42 -2.97
C LEU A 58 -8.47 21.30 -4.26
N LYS A 59 -7.84 20.86 -5.37
CA LYS A 59 -8.53 20.60 -6.64
C LYS A 59 -9.45 19.38 -6.52
N PRO A 60 -10.46 19.23 -7.40
CA PRO A 60 -11.35 18.07 -7.39
C PRO A 60 -10.61 16.73 -7.45
N GLU A 61 -9.58 16.64 -8.30
CA GLU A 61 -8.71 15.46 -8.43
C GLU A 61 -8.02 15.10 -7.12
N GLY A 62 -7.37 16.08 -6.48
CA GLY A 62 -6.67 15.88 -5.22
C GLY A 62 -7.61 15.57 -4.06
N LYS A 63 -8.82 16.14 -4.06
CA LYS A 63 -9.86 15.80 -3.09
C LYS A 63 -10.34 14.36 -3.25
N ALA A 64 -10.61 13.92 -4.48
CA ALA A 64 -11.00 12.55 -4.77
C ALA A 64 -9.91 11.55 -4.37
N PHE A 65 -8.64 11.89 -4.62
CA PHE A 65 -7.49 11.11 -4.17
C PHE A 65 -7.45 10.99 -2.64
N LEU A 66 -7.51 12.11 -1.92
CA LEU A 66 -7.50 12.11 -0.46
C LEU A 66 -8.65 11.31 0.12
N LEU A 67 -9.86 11.42 -0.45
CA LEU A 67 -11.03 10.69 0.00
C LEU A 67 -10.84 9.18 -0.18
N LYS A 68 -10.38 8.74 -1.35
CA LYS A 68 -10.08 7.33 -1.63
C LYS A 68 -9.02 6.75 -0.68
N GLU A 69 -7.93 7.48 -0.45
CA GLU A 69 -6.87 7.02 0.46
C GLU A 69 -7.34 7.05 1.92
N TYR A 70 -8.20 8.00 2.29
CA TYR A 70 -8.74 8.08 3.64
C TYR A 70 -9.73 6.94 3.94
N GLU A 71 -10.56 6.57 2.96
CA GLU A 71 -11.42 5.40 3.05
C GLU A 71 -10.58 4.12 3.22
N LYS A 72 -9.51 3.97 2.43
CA LYS A 72 -8.57 2.85 2.60
C LYS A 72 -7.92 2.84 3.97
N PHE A 73 -7.48 3.99 4.46
CA PHE A 73 -6.88 4.12 5.79
C PHE A 73 -7.85 3.69 6.90
N LYS A 74 -9.15 3.96 6.73
CA LYS A 74 -10.19 3.51 7.66
C LYS A 74 -10.60 2.05 7.53
N LEU A 75 -10.22 1.36 6.45
CA LEU A 75 -10.49 -0.06 6.30
C LEU A 75 -9.63 -0.82 7.32
N ASN A 76 -10.27 -1.30 8.38
CA ASN A 76 -9.66 -2.20 9.34
C ASN A 76 -9.56 -3.60 8.72
N LEU A 77 -8.57 -3.79 7.85
CA LEU A 77 -8.23 -5.10 7.31
C LEU A 77 -7.60 -5.89 8.46
N LYS A 78 -8.36 -6.82 9.04
CA LYS A 78 -7.81 -7.83 9.96
C LYS A 78 -6.86 -8.70 9.14
N ILE A 79 -5.58 -8.32 9.13
CA ILE A 79 -4.53 -9.14 8.53
C ILE A 79 -4.30 -10.30 9.50
N GLU A 80 -4.88 -11.45 9.21
CA GLU A 80 -4.55 -12.67 9.91
C GLU A 80 -3.14 -13.10 9.47
N ILE A 81 -2.17 -12.87 10.36
CA ILE A 81 -0.81 -13.35 10.18
C ILE A 81 -0.83 -14.87 10.41
N VAL A 82 -1.05 -15.62 9.35
CA VAL A 82 -0.98 -17.08 9.39
C VAL A 82 0.51 -17.47 9.43
N LYS A 83 0.95 -17.98 10.57
CA LYS A 83 2.28 -18.60 10.67
C LYS A 83 2.24 -19.90 9.88
N LEU A 84 3.10 -20.01 8.87
CA LEU A 84 3.30 -21.27 8.15
C LEU A 84 3.85 -22.31 9.13
N GLU A 85 3.06 -23.34 9.42
CA GLU A 85 3.52 -24.48 10.19
C GLU A 85 4.50 -25.31 9.34
N LYS A 86 5.54 -25.87 9.97
CA LYS A 86 6.49 -26.77 9.30
C LYS A 86 5.85 -28.09 8.86
N ASN A 87 4.70 -28.43 9.45
CA ASN A 87 4.01 -29.67 9.19
C ASN A 87 3.22 -29.55 7.89
N LYS A 88 3.28 -30.61 7.07
CA LYS A 88 2.44 -30.70 5.88
C LYS A 88 0.98 -30.70 6.32
N VAL A 89 0.19 -29.82 5.72
CA VAL A 89 -1.27 -29.76 5.90
C VAL A 89 -1.96 -30.96 5.23
N GLN A 90 -1.33 -31.55 4.21
CA GLN A 90 -1.88 -32.67 3.48
C GLN A 90 -0.79 -33.63 2.97
N ASP A 91 -1.13 -34.91 2.89
CA ASP A 91 -0.29 -35.94 2.29
C ASP A 91 -0.05 -35.71 0.80
N ASP A 92 1.14 -36.08 0.32
CA ASP A 92 1.48 -35.99 -1.09
C ASP A 92 0.58 -36.91 -1.93
N LYS A 93 -0.12 -36.35 -2.91
CA LYS A 93 -0.83 -37.16 -3.89
C LYS A 93 0.18 -37.94 -4.72
N LYS A 94 0.08 -39.27 -4.71
CA LYS A 94 0.80 -40.13 -5.65
C LYS A 94 0.19 -39.94 -7.05
N ILE A 95 0.79 -39.07 -7.84
CA ILE A 95 0.43 -38.88 -9.24
C ILE A 95 1.20 -39.92 -10.06
N CYS A 96 0.51 -40.66 -10.93
CA CYS A 96 1.17 -41.50 -11.94
C CYS A 96 2.01 -40.62 -12.85
N GLN A 97 3.32 -40.63 -12.66
CA GLN A 97 4.24 -39.92 -13.51
C GLN A 97 4.30 -40.60 -14.88
N LYS A 98 4.18 -39.81 -15.95
CA LYS A 98 4.35 -40.31 -17.32
C LYS A 98 5.79 -40.83 -17.47
N PRO A 99 6.00 -42.04 -18.01
CA PRO A 99 7.35 -42.55 -18.25
C PRO A 99 8.10 -41.60 -19.19
N LYS A 100 9.33 -41.26 -18.82
CA LYS A 100 10.19 -40.35 -19.60
C LYS A 100 11.13 -41.12 -20.52
N THR A 101 11.46 -42.35 -20.14
CA THR A 101 12.35 -43.22 -20.92
C THR A 101 11.62 -44.42 -21.51
N LEU A 102 12.19 -44.98 -22.58
CA LEU A 102 11.63 -46.12 -23.28
C LEU A 102 11.57 -47.38 -22.39
N LEU A 103 12.56 -47.57 -21.52
CA LEU A 103 12.58 -48.63 -20.50
C LEU A 103 11.49 -48.45 -19.44
N GLU A 104 11.23 -47.22 -18.98
CA GLU A 104 10.13 -46.91 -18.06
C GLU A 104 8.77 -47.16 -18.70
N PHE A 105 8.61 -46.82 -19.98
CA PHE A 105 7.38 -47.05 -20.73
C PHE A 105 7.05 -48.55 -20.82
N ILE A 106 8.03 -49.39 -21.14
CA ILE A 106 7.87 -50.86 -21.19
C ILE A 106 7.47 -51.42 -19.82
N ARG A 107 8.03 -50.89 -18.71
CA ARG A 107 7.69 -51.31 -17.34
C ARG A 107 6.33 -50.80 -16.88
N TYR A 108 5.90 -49.64 -17.36
CA TYR A 108 4.60 -49.04 -17.05
C TYR A 108 3.46 -49.89 -17.59
N GLY A 109 3.56 -50.39 -18.83
CA GLY A 109 2.55 -51.24 -19.45
C GLY A 109 2.45 -52.68 -18.88
N LYS A 110 3.42 -53.12 -18.05
CA LYS A 110 3.40 -54.45 -17.41
C LYS A 110 2.73 -54.47 -16.03
N LYS A 111 2.38 -53.32 -15.46
CA LYS A 111 1.78 -53.19 -14.12
C LYS A 111 0.24 -53.16 -14.11
N THR A 112 -0.39 -53.41 -15.26
CA THR A 112 -1.82 -53.74 -15.39
C THR A 112 -2.02 -55.24 -15.41
#